data_AF-A0A7C6B9U8-F1
#
_entry.id   AF-A0A7C6B9U8-F1
#
_cell.length_a   1.000
_cell.length_b   1.000
_cell.length_c   1.000
_cell.angle_alpha   90.00
_cell.angle_beta   90.00
_cell.angle_gamma   90.00
#
_symmetry.space_group_name_H-M   'P 1'
#
loop_
_entity.id
_entity.type
_entity.pdbx_description
1 polymer ?
#
loop_
_entity_poly.entity_id
_entity_poly.type
_entity_poly.pdbx_seq_one_letter_code
_entity_poly.pdbx_strand_id
1 'polypeptide(L)'
;MLHKISKLLSLMTLLFLFAACTGNEPVKEGEGAKIIGTVTYDRVPVKVDSFGTAQLNYAKTYPGTGKHLVVKAIDENSQTLAQTTTNNLGQYTLYVPENTAVKIRVYARMFKEGAWDLSVVDNTNLKSNYVIEGDFHDSGTQTTKIDLHAASGWDGQAYSMPRDAAPFAILDSINTIMQKIVQASPDIKFPHLLINWSVNNVSVGGDPSLGQIGTSSYTAHDGNMWILGDANADTDEYDDHIIIHEWSHFFEDKFSRSDSIGGSHSSGDALDIRVAFGEGFANAMSAIATDNPIYFDTSGYAQSSGWYMNIETAQPENPGWFSEASIQRILYDLYDDNSHSHADGDHAHLGFKPIFNTMVDKERNAKAFTSIFTFIHALKNENPSKQTMIDQTVASEQINTIHDIYGNYRSNTANGHYTQPLYRTLETGKWITQCNKNNYGVYNKLGNRTYVKISIPSDGVYTFGAKPYGSSYGDPDLVLYETGYPYEIKGMSPLEGESSDSLTMDLKAGNYMLEVYDNSFQNSCFVINLDKGYSNTTYMGKMTKGSGASKPIFNNQRRPLLRPIEKQ
;
A
#
# COMPACT_ATOMS: atom_id res chain seq x y z
N MET A 1 -22.70 45.88 -58.26
CA MET A 1 -23.33 47.21 -58.34
C MET A 1 -24.53 47.23 -57.43
N LEU A 2 -24.51 48.15 -56.45
CA LEU A 2 -25.60 48.80 -55.72
C LEU A 2 -26.73 47.93 -55.08
N HIS A 3 -26.85 47.84 -53.74
CA HIS A 3 -27.50 48.81 -52.80
C HIS A 3 -29.03 48.94 -53.03
N LYS A 4 -29.97 48.64 -52.11
CA LYS A 4 -30.15 49.20 -50.73
C LYS A 4 -31.35 48.53 -49.99
N ILE A 5 -31.23 48.36 -48.65
CA ILE A 5 -32.20 48.71 -47.55
C ILE A 5 -33.53 47.89 -47.48
N SER A 6 -34.07 47.35 -46.37
CA SER A 6 -34.08 47.72 -44.94
C SER A 6 -34.54 46.54 -44.05
N LYS A 7 -33.91 46.47 -42.86
CA LYS A 7 -34.33 45.88 -41.57
C LYS A 7 -35.83 45.67 -41.34
N LEU A 8 -36.21 44.51 -40.78
CA LEU A 8 -37.22 44.41 -39.72
C LEU A 8 -36.91 43.23 -38.79
N LEU A 9 -37.04 43.51 -37.48
CA LEU A 9 -36.82 42.63 -36.33
C LEU A 9 -37.70 41.37 -36.37
N SER A 10 -37.12 40.23 -36.01
CA SER A 10 -37.84 39.12 -35.36
C SER A 10 -37.07 38.72 -34.11
N LEU A 11 -37.39 39.38 -32.99
CA LEU A 11 -36.97 38.98 -31.66
C LEU A 11 -37.98 37.92 -31.19
N MET A 12 -37.65 36.65 -31.37
CA MET A 12 -38.45 35.55 -30.86
C MET A 12 -38.02 35.32 -29.41
N THR A 13 -38.83 35.83 -28.49
CA THR A 13 -38.70 35.64 -27.05
C THR A 13 -38.96 34.17 -26.72
N LEU A 14 -37.89 33.38 -26.64
CA LEU A 14 -37.96 32.03 -26.10
C LEU A 14 -38.04 32.16 -24.58
N LEU A 15 -39.27 32.08 -24.07
CA LEU A 15 -39.56 32.01 -22.64
C LEU A 15 -39.04 30.67 -22.13
N PHE A 16 -37.79 30.62 -21.65
CA PHE A 16 -37.33 29.53 -20.80
C PHE A 16 -38.03 29.70 -19.45
N LEU A 17 -39.04 28.88 -19.22
CA LEU A 17 -39.53 28.55 -17.87
C LEU A 17 -38.36 27.89 -17.13
N PHE A 18 -37.58 28.69 -16.41
CA PHE A 18 -36.79 28.19 -15.28
C PHE A 18 -37.80 27.69 -14.24
N ALA A 19 -38.06 26.38 -14.23
CA ALA A 19 -38.47 25.73 -13.01
C ALA A 19 -37.32 25.94 -12.02
N ALA A 20 -37.48 26.89 -11.10
CA ALA A 20 -36.62 27.02 -9.95
C ALA A 20 -36.76 25.72 -9.15
N CYS A 21 -35.80 24.81 -9.30
CA CYS A 21 -35.51 23.87 -8.24
C CYS A 21 -35.10 24.74 -7.04
N THR A 22 -35.98 24.88 -6.07
CA THR A 22 -35.67 25.40 -4.74
C THR A 22 -34.75 24.38 -4.05
N GLY A 23 -33.49 24.35 -4.48
CA GLY A 23 -32.44 23.80 -3.64
C GLY A 23 -32.25 24.81 -2.52
N ASN A 24 -32.65 24.43 -1.30
CA ASN A 24 -32.26 25.18 -0.12
C ASN A 24 -30.73 25.30 -0.15
N GLU A 25 -30.21 26.51 -0.37
CA GLU A 25 -28.78 26.73 -0.19
C GLU A 25 -28.41 26.38 1.26
N PRO A 26 -27.27 25.72 1.50
CA PRO A 26 -26.81 25.45 2.85
C PRO A 26 -26.75 26.75 3.66
N VAL A 27 -27.27 26.71 4.89
CA VAL A 27 -27.25 27.88 5.78
C VAL A 27 -25.80 28.29 6.04
N LYS A 28 -25.49 29.58 5.90
CA LYS A 28 -24.13 30.09 6.09
C LYS A 28 -23.73 30.05 7.56
N GLU A 29 -22.42 30.04 7.80
CA GLU A 29 -21.87 30.11 9.15
C GLU A 29 -22.40 31.35 9.89
N GLY A 30 -22.98 31.14 11.08
CA GLY A 30 -23.56 32.21 11.89
C GLY A 30 -25.03 32.54 11.59
N GLU A 31 -25.63 31.92 10.59
CA GLU A 31 -27.07 32.01 10.28
C GLU A 31 -27.80 30.76 10.81
N GLY A 32 -29.03 30.91 11.30
CA GLY A 32 -29.84 29.77 11.79
C GLY A 32 -29.43 29.17 13.14
N ALA A 33 -29.97 28.00 13.46
CA ALA A 33 -29.72 27.29 14.70
C ALA A 33 -28.34 26.61 14.69
N LYS A 34 -27.60 26.77 15.78
CA LYS A 34 -26.24 26.22 15.93
C LYS A 34 -26.29 24.83 16.55
N ILE A 35 -25.69 23.84 15.89
CA ILE A 35 -25.49 22.50 16.43
C ILE A 35 -24.01 22.27 16.66
N ILE A 36 -23.66 21.86 17.88
CA ILE A 36 -22.30 21.46 18.25
C ILE A 36 -22.29 20.03 18.77
N GLY A 37 -21.14 19.38 18.77
CA GLY A 37 -21.02 18.07 19.38
C GLY A 37 -19.64 17.47 19.22
N THR A 38 -19.45 16.31 19.84
CA THR A 38 -18.25 15.49 19.72
C THR A 38 -18.60 14.12 19.16
N VAL A 39 -17.78 13.63 18.24
CA VAL A 39 -17.84 12.25 17.73
C VAL A 39 -16.77 11.42 18.41
N THR A 40 -17.20 10.30 19.00
CA THR A 40 -16.33 9.30 19.63
C THR A 40 -16.64 7.90 19.12
N TYR A 41 -15.72 6.97 19.35
CA TYR A 41 -15.92 5.55 19.04
C TYR A 41 -15.25 4.70 20.11
N ASP A 42 -15.70 3.45 20.31
CA ASP A 42 -15.00 2.51 21.17
C ASP A 42 -13.69 2.04 20.53
N ARG A 43 -12.55 2.37 21.15
CA ARG A 43 -11.24 1.80 20.82
C ARG A 43 -10.97 0.65 21.79
N VAL A 44 -10.76 -0.55 21.26
CA VAL A 44 -10.42 -1.74 22.04
C VAL A 44 -8.90 -1.91 22.02
N PRO A 45 -8.19 -1.76 23.14
CA PRO A 45 -6.74 -1.95 23.17
C PRO A 45 -6.38 -3.44 23.16
N VAL A 46 -5.13 -3.74 22.80
CA VAL A 46 -4.55 -5.08 22.90
C VAL A 46 -3.84 -5.28 24.23
N LYS A 47 -3.90 -6.51 24.75
CA LYS A 47 -3.02 -6.99 25.82
C LYS A 47 -2.24 -8.20 25.30
N VAL A 48 -0.95 -8.25 25.64
CA VAL A 48 -0.12 -9.45 25.43
C VAL A 48 -0.02 -10.17 26.77
N ASP A 49 -0.36 -11.45 26.80
CA ASP A 49 -0.27 -12.25 28.02
C ASP A 49 1.16 -12.77 28.29
N SER A 50 1.35 -13.48 29.40
CA SER A 50 2.66 -14.02 29.79
C SER A 50 3.20 -15.09 28.86
N PHE A 51 2.38 -15.63 27.96
CA PHE A 51 2.76 -16.63 26.97
C PHE A 51 3.03 -16.00 25.60
N GLY A 52 2.92 -14.68 25.49
CA GLY A 52 3.13 -13.97 24.23
C GLY A 52 1.93 -14.04 23.28
N THR A 53 0.72 -14.20 23.80
CA THR A 53 -0.50 -14.16 22.99
C THR A 53 -1.08 -12.76 23.00
N ALA A 54 -1.16 -12.12 21.83
CA ALA A 54 -1.92 -10.90 21.64
C ALA A 54 -3.43 -11.20 21.69
N GLN A 55 -4.22 -10.32 22.29
CA GLN A 55 -5.66 -10.46 22.37
C GLN A 55 -6.33 -9.10 22.62
N LEU A 56 -7.54 -8.93 22.10
CA LEU A 56 -8.34 -7.74 22.38
C LEU A 56 -8.72 -7.69 23.87
N ASN A 57 -8.62 -6.50 24.46
CA ASN A 57 -8.92 -6.25 25.86
C ASN A 57 -10.19 -5.40 26.01
N TYR A 58 -11.34 -6.01 25.74
CA TYR A 58 -12.65 -5.36 25.83
C TYR A 58 -12.94 -4.72 27.20
N ALA A 59 -12.38 -5.25 28.29
CA ALA A 59 -12.52 -4.68 29.64
C ALA A 59 -11.79 -3.34 29.82
N LYS A 60 -10.92 -2.97 28.87
CA LYS A 60 -10.19 -1.71 28.82
C LYS A 60 -10.56 -0.85 27.61
N THR A 61 -11.70 -1.12 26.99
CA THR A 61 -12.27 -0.25 25.95
C THR A 61 -12.38 1.17 26.46
N TYR A 62 -11.98 2.12 25.61
CA TYR A 62 -12.02 3.55 25.93
C TYR A 62 -12.53 4.37 24.73
N PRO A 63 -13.11 5.55 24.96
CA PRO A 63 -13.57 6.39 23.88
C PRO A 63 -12.40 6.99 23.09
N GLY A 64 -12.22 6.53 21.86
CA GLY A 64 -11.41 7.15 20.84
C GLY A 64 -12.11 8.37 20.22
N THR A 65 -11.33 9.27 19.62
CA THR A 65 -11.83 10.51 19.03
C THR A 65 -11.99 10.35 17.52
N GLY A 66 -13.18 10.64 16.98
CA GLY A 66 -13.42 10.59 15.54
C GLY A 66 -12.87 11.84 14.83
N LYS A 67 -11.65 11.79 14.28
CA LYS A 67 -10.94 12.94 13.71
C LYS A 67 -11.18 13.11 12.20
N HIS A 68 -11.32 14.35 11.74
CA HIS A 68 -11.49 14.70 10.31
C HIS A 68 -12.69 14.04 9.59
N LEU A 69 -13.65 13.53 10.35
CA LEU A 69 -14.80 12.81 9.83
C LEU A 69 -15.81 13.76 9.22
N VAL A 70 -16.39 13.38 8.08
CA VAL A 70 -17.49 14.12 7.45
C VAL A 70 -18.74 14.02 8.32
N VAL A 71 -19.28 15.17 8.72
CA VAL A 71 -20.53 15.30 9.48
C VAL A 71 -21.55 16.04 8.64
N LYS A 72 -22.77 15.51 8.56
CA LYS A 72 -23.89 16.13 7.84
C LYS A 72 -25.10 16.29 8.76
N ALA A 73 -25.75 17.43 8.63
CA ALA A 73 -27.12 17.64 9.10
C ALA A 73 -28.09 17.25 7.96
N ILE A 74 -29.04 16.37 8.26
CA ILE A 74 -29.96 15.79 7.27
C ILE A 74 -31.41 15.99 7.74
N ASP A 75 -32.29 16.41 6.83
CA ASP A 75 -33.72 16.56 7.10
C ASP A 75 -34.51 15.25 6.93
N GLU A 76 -35.82 15.28 7.20
CA GLU A 76 -36.71 14.11 7.06
C GLU A 76 -36.82 13.61 5.61
N ASN A 77 -36.51 14.45 4.62
CA ASN A 77 -36.50 14.10 3.20
C ASN A 77 -35.13 13.56 2.73
N SER A 78 -34.20 13.30 3.66
CA SER A 78 -32.82 12.89 3.36
C SER A 78 -31.99 13.93 2.59
N GLN A 79 -32.39 15.20 2.60
CA GLN A 79 -31.62 16.30 2.06
C GLN A 79 -30.54 16.74 3.05
N THR A 80 -29.32 16.97 2.56
CA THR A 80 -28.24 17.57 3.37
C THR A 80 -28.51 19.06 3.53
N LEU A 81 -28.74 19.51 4.77
CA LEU A 81 -28.94 20.91 5.11
C LEU A 81 -27.61 21.65 5.33
N ALA A 82 -26.63 20.97 5.92
CA ALA A 82 -25.30 21.49 6.18
C ALA A 82 -24.28 20.34 6.29
N GLN A 83 -23.00 20.64 6.05
CA GLN A 83 -21.90 19.70 6.24
C GLN A 83 -20.66 20.38 6.83
N THR A 84 -19.88 19.61 7.59
CA THR A 84 -18.60 20.02 8.17
C THR A 84 -17.70 18.79 8.35
N THR A 85 -16.54 18.99 8.95
CA THR A 85 -15.66 17.89 9.39
C THR A 85 -15.31 18.04 10.87
N THR A 86 -15.12 16.93 11.58
CA THR A 86 -14.62 16.99 12.95
C THR A 86 -13.15 17.47 12.99
N ASN A 87 -12.78 18.17 14.07
CA ASN A 87 -11.39 18.56 14.33
C ASN A 87 -10.60 17.41 15.00
N ASN A 88 -9.35 17.69 15.43
CA ASN A 88 -8.48 16.70 16.10
C ASN A 88 -9.01 16.23 17.46
N LEU A 89 -9.98 16.94 18.04
CA LEU A 89 -10.67 16.61 19.28
C LEU A 89 -12.06 15.98 19.02
N GLY A 90 -12.37 15.65 17.76
CA GLY A 90 -13.63 15.03 17.36
C GLY A 90 -14.82 15.99 17.39
N GLN A 91 -14.57 17.28 17.61
CA GLN A 91 -15.62 18.28 17.75
C GLN A 91 -16.06 18.78 16.38
N TYR A 92 -17.35 19.04 16.24
CA TYR A 92 -17.93 19.65 15.06
C TYR A 92 -18.85 20.83 15.41
N THR A 93 -19.10 21.68 14.42
CA THR A 93 -20.07 22.77 14.50
C THR A 93 -20.77 22.90 13.16
N LEU A 94 -22.09 22.97 13.21
CA LEU A 94 -22.98 23.13 12.06
C LEU A 94 -23.99 24.26 12.34
N TYR A 95 -24.49 24.84 11.26
CA TYR A 95 -25.55 25.82 11.26
C TYR A 95 -26.66 25.31 10.35
N VAL A 96 -27.88 25.24 10.84
CA VAL A 96 -29.03 24.66 10.14
C VAL A 96 -30.24 25.61 10.22
N PRO A 97 -31.25 25.47 9.34
CA PRO A 97 -32.47 26.26 9.46
C PRO A 97 -33.11 26.09 10.84
N GLU A 98 -33.63 27.18 11.41
CA GLU A 98 -34.33 27.14 12.70
C GLU A 98 -35.64 26.34 12.61
N ASN A 99 -36.09 25.84 13.76
CA ASN A 99 -37.38 25.14 13.91
C ASN A 99 -37.58 24.01 12.86
N THR A 100 -36.51 23.27 12.56
CA THR A 100 -36.46 22.27 11.49
C THR A 100 -36.08 20.91 12.07
N ALA A 101 -36.85 19.88 11.69
CA ALA A 101 -36.52 18.50 12.02
C ALA A 101 -35.23 18.07 11.33
N VAL A 102 -34.21 17.77 12.12
CA VAL A 102 -32.86 17.46 11.64
C VAL A 102 -32.27 16.32 12.45
N LYS A 103 -31.48 15.46 11.79
CA LYS A 103 -30.57 14.52 12.44
C LYS A 103 -29.13 14.78 12.02
N ILE A 104 -28.21 14.43 12.89
CA ILE A 104 -26.78 14.45 12.57
C ILE A 104 -26.35 13.06 12.16
N ARG A 105 -25.68 12.97 11.00
CA ARG A 105 -25.08 11.75 10.46
C ARG A 105 -23.59 11.97 10.26
N VAL A 106 -22.78 11.07 10.81
CA VAL A 106 -21.33 11.07 10.65
C VAL A 106 -20.96 9.90 9.76
N TYR A 107 -20.13 10.16 8.75
CA TYR A 107 -19.66 9.15 7.83
C TYR A 107 -18.29 8.65 8.25
N ALA A 108 -18.02 7.36 8.06
CA ALA A 108 -16.67 6.81 8.08
C ALA A 108 -15.91 7.26 6.81
N ARG A 109 -15.70 8.57 6.71
CA ARG A 109 -14.98 9.25 5.63
C ARG A 109 -14.20 10.42 6.20
N MET A 110 -12.90 10.45 5.96
CA MET A 110 -12.05 11.60 6.20
C MET A 110 -11.95 12.45 4.94
N PHE A 111 -12.26 13.74 5.04
CA PHE A 111 -12.23 14.64 3.88
C PHE A 111 -11.59 15.98 4.24
N LYS A 112 -10.70 16.47 3.37
CA LYS A 112 -10.20 17.84 3.39
C LYS A 112 -9.87 18.23 1.96
N GLU A 113 -10.59 19.22 1.45
CA GLU A 113 -10.45 19.67 0.06
C GLU A 113 -8.98 20.00 -0.26
N GLY A 114 -8.49 19.45 -1.38
CA GLY A 114 -7.12 19.63 -1.83
C GLY A 114 -6.04 18.92 -1.02
N ALA A 115 -6.41 18.16 0.02
CA ALA A 115 -5.47 17.45 0.89
C ALA A 115 -5.72 15.94 0.97
N TRP A 116 -6.94 15.48 1.28
CA TRP A 116 -7.24 14.04 1.39
C TRP A 116 -8.73 13.71 1.26
N ASP A 117 -9.02 12.51 0.77
CA ASP A 117 -10.35 11.90 0.71
C ASP A 117 -10.21 10.39 0.91
N LEU A 118 -10.67 9.87 2.05
CA LEU A 118 -10.57 8.45 2.39
C LEU A 118 -11.90 7.97 2.97
N SER A 119 -12.37 6.79 2.57
CA SER A 119 -13.64 6.23 3.06
C SER A 119 -13.51 4.75 3.39
N VAL A 120 -14.13 4.32 4.48
CA VAL A 120 -14.35 2.91 4.78
C VAL A 120 -15.74 2.51 4.29
N VAL A 121 -15.82 1.45 3.48
CA VAL A 121 -17.04 0.99 2.83
C VAL A 121 -17.26 -0.50 3.02
N ASP A 122 -18.53 -0.90 3.01
CA ASP A 122 -18.93 -2.31 3.05
C ASP A 122 -18.87 -2.91 1.64
N ASN A 123 -17.78 -3.61 1.33
CA ASN A 123 -17.61 -4.30 0.06
C ASN A 123 -18.65 -5.40 -0.18
N THR A 124 -19.29 -5.92 0.87
CA THR A 124 -20.34 -6.93 0.77
C THR A 124 -21.75 -6.34 0.61
N ASN A 125 -21.86 -5.01 0.71
CA ASN A 125 -23.09 -4.28 0.53
C ASN A 125 -22.90 -3.13 -0.48
N LEU A 126 -22.47 -3.48 -1.69
CA LEU A 126 -22.34 -2.57 -2.84
C LEU A 126 -21.47 -1.33 -2.55
N LYS A 127 -20.45 -1.47 -1.68
CA LYS A 127 -19.57 -0.38 -1.25
C LYS A 127 -20.33 0.77 -0.57
N SER A 128 -21.35 0.44 0.21
CA SER A 128 -22.08 1.41 1.02
C SER A 128 -21.17 2.02 2.09
N ASN A 129 -21.29 3.33 2.31
CA ASN A 129 -20.53 4.02 3.37
C ASN A 129 -21.08 3.66 4.74
N TYR A 130 -20.19 3.38 5.69
CA TYR A 130 -20.55 3.28 7.11
C TYR A 130 -20.90 4.65 7.68
N VAL A 131 -21.93 4.70 8.52
CA VAL A 131 -22.39 5.91 9.19
C VAL A 131 -22.87 5.61 10.60
N ILE A 132 -22.73 6.58 11.50
CA ILE A 132 -23.53 6.66 12.73
C ILE A 132 -24.45 7.87 12.65
N GLU A 133 -25.64 7.76 13.22
CA GLU A 133 -26.60 8.86 13.22
C GLU A 133 -27.34 8.99 14.55
N GLY A 134 -27.69 10.22 14.89
CA GLY A 134 -28.59 10.51 15.99
C GLY A 134 -30.05 10.50 15.55
N ASP A 135 -30.94 10.63 16.54
CA ASP A 135 -32.36 10.78 16.28
C ASP A 135 -32.68 12.15 15.64
N PHE A 136 -33.82 12.20 14.94
CA PHE A 136 -34.40 13.46 14.52
C PHE A 136 -34.80 14.29 15.75
N HIS A 137 -34.47 15.57 15.71
CA HIS A 137 -34.90 16.55 16.69
C HIS A 137 -35.19 17.88 15.99
N ASP A 138 -35.96 18.73 16.65
CA ASP A 138 -36.18 20.09 16.20
C ASP A 138 -34.93 20.95 16.53
N SER A 139 -34.33 21.57 15.51
CA SER A 139 -33.18 22.45 15.65
C SER A 139 -33.45 23.67 16.55
N GLY A 140 -34.72 24.07 16.70
CA GLY A 140 -35.14 25.23 17.48
C GLY A 140 -34.44 26.52 17.04
N THR A 141 -34.18 27.41 17.98
CA THR A 141 -33.48 28.70 17.75
C THR A 141 -32.23 28.89 18.62
N GLN A 142 -31.99 27.95 19.54
CA GLN A 142 -30.85 27.99 20.47
C GLN A 142 -29.76 27.02 20.04
N THR A 143 -28.58 27.13 20.66
CA THR A 143 -27.51 26.14 20.42
C THR A 143 -27.88 24.80 21.04
N THR A 144 -27.82 23.74 20.23
CA THR A 144 -28.06 22.36 20.67
C THR A 144 -26.76 21.57 20.62
N LYS A 145 -26.54 20.71 21.63
CA LYS A 145 -25.39 19.81 21.70
C LYS A 145 -25.80 18.37 21.40
N ILE A 146 -25.15 17.74 20.43
CA ILE A 146 -25.44 16.37 19.98
C ILE A 146 -24.12 15.61 19.89
N ASP A 147 -23.81 14.86 20.94
CA ASP A 147 -22.66 13.96 20.94
C ASP A 147 -23.08 12.63 20.29
N LEU A 148 -22.17 12.06 19.51
CA LEU A 148 -22.37 10.77 18.82
C LEU A 148 -21.27 9.81 19.22
N HIS A 149 -21.64 8.57 19.48
CA HIS A 149 -20.72 7.53 19.91
C HIS A 149 -20.97 6.25 19.12
N ALA A 150 -19.93 5.73 18.47
CA ALA A 150 -19.95 4.43 17.81
C ALA A 150 -19.48 3.34 18.79
N ALA A 151 -20.35 2.39 19.10
CA ALA A 151 -20.02 1.30 20.02
C ALA A 151 -19.25 0.16 19.31
N SER A 152 -18.46 -0.60 20.06
CA SER A 152 -17.70 -1.76 19.55
C SER A 152 -18.58 -2.92 19.11
N GLY A 153 -19.83 -2.97 19.57
CA GLY A 153 -20.74 -4.10 19.35
C GLY A 153 -20.55 -5.26 20.34
N TRP A 154 -19.58 -5.17 21.24
CA TRP A 154 -19.27 -6.19 22.24
C TRP A 154 -20.14 -6.02 23.50
N ASP A 155 -20.83 -7.07 23.92
CA ASP A 155 -21.73 -7.05 25.10
C ASP A 155 -21.08 -7.57 26.39
N GLY A 156 -19.82 -7.97 26.33
CA GLY A 156 -19.10 -8.61 27.41
C GLY A 156 -18.84 -10.10 27.19
N GLN A 157 -19.52 -10.74 26.23
CA GLN A 157 -19.35 -12.16 25.89
C GLN A 157 -19.10 -12.40 24.40
N ALA A 158 -19.77 -11.65 23.53
CA ALA A 158 -19.65 -11.76 22.09
C ALA A 158 -19.97 -10.43 21.39
N TYR A 159 -19.69 -10.36 20.09
CA TYR A 159 -20.29 -9.35 19.23
C TYR A 159 -21.76 -9.70 18.99
N SER A 160 -22.67 -9.09 19.75
CA SER A 160 -24.12 -9.26 19.62
C SER A 160 -24.85 -8.02 19.08
N MET A 161 -24.14 -6.90 18.99
CA MET A 161 -24.61 -5.63 18.45
C MET A 161 -23.76 -5.22 17.23
N PRO A 162 -24.23 -4.28 16.39
CA PRO A 162 -23.44 -3.73 15.30
C PRO A 162 -22.07 -3.22 15.77
N ARG A 163 -21.01 -3.55 15.01
CA ARG A 163 -19.64 -3.09 15.28
C ARG A 163 -19.41 -1.68 14.70
N ASP A 164 -20.23 -0.72 15.11
CA ASP A 164 -20.24 0.62 14.52
C ASP A 164 -18.90 1.36 14.68
N ALA A 165 -18.11 1.02 15.71
CA ALA A 165 -16.81 1.63 15.98
C ALA A 165 -15.71 1.25 14.97
N ALA A 166 -15.79 0.06 14.36
CA ALA A 166 -14.69 -0.50 13.56
C ALA A 166 -14.27 0.38 12.36
N PRO A 167 -15.19 0.89 11.52
CA PRO A 167 -14.84 1.82 10.44
C PRO A 167 -14.12 3.09 10.91
N PHE A 168 -14.44 3.60 12.11
CA PHE A 168 -13.81 4.79 12.67
C PHE A 168 -12.45 4.48 13.30
N ALA A 169 -12.30 3.30 13.92
CA ALA A 169 -11.01 2.83 14.44
C ALA A 169 -9.98 2.64 13.32
N ILE A 170 -10.40 2.04 12.19
CA ILE A 170 -9.57 1.88 10.98
C ILE A 170 -9.10 3.25 10.46
N LEU A 171 -10.01 4.22 10.32
CA LEU A 171 -9.65 5.57 9.87
C LEU A 171 -8.71 6.29 10.84
N ASP A 172 -8.88 6.09 12.15
CA ASP A 172 -7.99 6.73 13.12
C ASP A 172 -6.56 6.15 13.08
N SER A 173 -6.43 4.83 12.84
CA SER A 173 -5.12 4.19 12.61
C SER A 173 -4.44 4.74 11.35
N ILE A 174 -5.18 4.90 10.25
CA ILE A 174 -4.67 5.56 9.03
C ILE A 174 -4.33 7.04 9.28
N ASN A 175 -5.15 7.75 10.06
CA ASN A 175 -4.89 9.14 10.40
C ASN A 175 -3.55 9.28 11.16
N THR A 176 -3.21 8.35 12.06
CA THR A 176 -1.94 8.35 12.80
C THR A 176 -0.73 8.43 11.86
N ILE A 177 -0.63 7.53 10.87
CA ILE A 177 0.48 7.55 9.90
C ILE A 177 0.41 8.77 8.96
N MET A 178 -0.80 9.17 8.52
CA MET A 178 -0.96 10.38 7.72
C MET A 178 -0.44 11.63 8.44
N GLN A 179 -0.72 11.79 9.74
CA GLN A 179 -0.23 12.94 10.50
C GLN A 179 1.29 12.92 10.67
N LYS A 180 1.92 11.75 10.84
CA LYS A 180 3.39 11.64 10.84
C LYS A 180 3.99 12.13 9.52
N ILE A 181 3.35 11.81 8.40
CA ILE A 181 3.76 12.27 7.06
C ILE A 181 3.50 13.76 6.83
N VAL A 182 2.35 14.30 7.26
CA VAL A 182 2.07 15.74 7.20
C VAL A 182 3.11 16.55 8.00
N GLN A 183 3.61 16.02 9.12
CA GLN A 183 4.70 16.68 9.87
C GLN A 183 6.02 16.73 9.08
N ALA A 184 6.36 15.68 8.32
CA ALA A 184 7.54 15.66 7.47
C ALA A 184 7.38 16.51 6.20
N SER A 185 6.17 16.53 5.63
CA SER A 185 5.81 17.22 4.38
C SER A 185 4.41 17.88 4.49
N PRO A 186 4.33 19.14 4.96
CA PRO A 186 3.06 19.81 5.21
C PRO A 186 2.17 20.03 3.97
N ASP A 187 2.78 20.11 2.79
CA ASP A 187 2.07 20.34 1.52
C ASP A 187 1.69 19.03 0.80
N ILE A 188 1.90 17.88 1.43
CA ILE A 188 1.55 16.58 0.84
C ILE A 188 0.06 16.47 0.58
N LYS A 189 -0.29 15.87 -0.56
CA LYS A 189 -1.66 15.58 -0.96
C LYS A 189 -1.84 14.08 -1.06
N PHE A 190 -2.75 13.54 -0.27
CA PHE A 190 -3.06 12.12 -0.30
C PHE A 190 -4.05 11.81 -1.43
N PRO A 191 -3.72 10.87 -2.34
CA PRO A 191 -4.68 10.36 -3.30
C PRO A 191 -5.91 9.77 -2.59
N HIS A 192 -7.02 9.71 -3.31
CA HIS A 192 -8.21 9.02 -2.80
C HIS A 192 -7.87 7.56 -2.47
N LEU A 193 -8.31 7.11 -1.30
CA LEU A 193 -8.18 5.74 -0.84
C LEU A 193 -9.53 5.19 -0.38
N LEU A 194 -9.90 4.04 -0.94
CA LEU A 194 -11.06 3.28 -0.51
C LEU A 194 -10.59 2.10 0.34
N ILE A 195 -11.16 1.97 1.53
CA ILE A 195 -10.90 0.89 2.47
C ILE A 195 -12.13 0.00 2.53
N ASN A 196 -11.99 -1.25 2.12
CA ASN A 196 -13.06 -2.24 2.10
C ASN A 196 -12.99 -3.04 3.39
N TRP A 197 -13.98 -2.87 4.26
CA TRP A 197 -14.11 -3.63 5.49
C TRP A 197 -15.55 -4.09 5.63
N SER A 198 -15.75 -5.29 6.18
CA SER A 198 -17.07 -5.81 6.50
C SER A 198 -16.96 -6.89 7.58
N VAL A 199 -18.05 -7.11 8.31
CA VAL A 199 -18.24 -8.29 9.18
C VAL A 199 -18.17 -9.61 8.43
N ASN A 200 -18.32 -9.56 7.11
CA ASN A 200 -18.26 -10.73 6.23
C ASN A 200 -16.87 -10.93 5.61
N ASN A 201 -15.90 -10.05 5.87
CA ASN A 201 -14.55 -10.20 5.32
C ASN A 201 -13.80 -11.30 6.06
N VAL A 202 -13.60 -12.43 5.39
CA VAL A 202 -13.02 -13.66 5.93
C VAL A 202 -11.70 -14.03 5.26
N SER A 203 -10.88 -14.80 5.99
CA SER A 203 -9.55 -15.28 5.58
C SER A 203 -9.64 -16.45 4.58
N VAL A 204 -10.45 -16.27 3.54
CA VAL A 204 -10.61 -17.21 2.42
C VAL A 204 -10.51 -16.43 1.12
N GLY A 205 -9.60 -16.82 0.23
CA GLY A 205 -9.47 -16.17 -1.07
C GLY A 205 -10.63 -16.51 -2.01
N GLY A 206 -11.22 -15.50 -2.64
CA GLY A 206 -12.35 -15.70 -3.56
C GLY A 206 -12.90 -14.40 -4.12
N ASP A 207 -14.23 -14.24 -4.07
CA ASP A 207 -14.92 -13.02 -4.50
C ASP A 207 -14.96 -11.98 -3.36
N PRO A 208 -14.25 -10.84 -3.48
CA PRO A 208 -14.26 -9.82 -2.45
C PRO A 208 -15.63 -9.17 -2.23
N SER A 209 -16.56 -9.24 -3.19
CA SER A 209 -17.94 -8.75 -2.98
C SER A 209 -18.76 -9.67 -2.07
N LEU A 210 -18.27 -10.89 -1.79
CA LEU A 210 -18.82 -11.82 -0.81
C LEU A 210 -18.01 -11.83 0.49
N GLY A 211 -16.99 -10.98 0.59
CA GLY A 211 -16.07 -10.92 1.74
C GLY A 211 -14.94 -11.95 1.72
N GLN A 212 -14.76 -12.69 0.62
CA GLN A 212 -13.67 -13.66 0.49
C GLN A 212 -12.37 -12.95 0.06
N ILE A 213 -11.70 -12.30 1.02
CA ILE A 213 -10.54 -11.44 0.76
C ILE A 213 -9.19 -12.14 0.99
N GLY A 214 -9.18 -13.29 1.68
CA GLY A 214 -7.99 -14.09 1.94
C GLY A 214 -7.12 -13.56 3.09
N THR A 215 -6.79 -12.27 3.08
CA THR A 215 -6.07 -11.58 4.16
C THR A 215 -6.34 -10.08 4.07
N SER A 216 -6.11 -9.34 5.16
CA SER A 216 -5.93 -7.90 5.04
C SER A 216 -4.80 -7.60 4.06
N SER A 217 -5.03 -6.65 3.16
CA SER A 217 -4.11 -6.34 2.07
C SER A 217 -4.36 -4.98 1.43
N TYR A 218 -3.31 -4.31 0.97
CA TYR A 218 -3.38 -3.31 -0.09
C TYR A 218 -3.12 -3.92 -1.45
N THR A 219 -3.92 -3.53 -2.45
CA THR A 219 -3.77 -4.03 -3.81
C THR A 219 -3.59 -2.89 -4.82
N ALA A 220 -2.42 -2.82 -5.48
CA ALA A 220 -2.15 -1.69 -6.40
C ALA A 220 -2.96 -1.74 -7.70
N HIS A 221 -3.44 -2.92 -8.14
CA HIS A 221 -4.27 -3.03 -9.35
C HIS A 221 -5.58 -2.24 -9.28
N ASP A 222 -6.23 -2.20 -8.12
CA ASP A 222 -7.46 -1.44 -7.90
C ASP A 222 -7.24 -0.21 -6.99
N GLY A 223 -6.09 -0.12 -6.33
CA GLY A 223 -5.70 0.98 -5.46
C GLY A 223 -6.45 1.03 -4.14
N ASN A 224 -7.00 -0.10 -3.68
CA ASN A 224 -7.80 -0.19 -2.47
C ASN A 224 -7.07 -0.94 -1.36
N MET A 225 -7.53 -0.72 -0.12
CA MET A 225 -7.22 -1.58 1.02
C MET A 225 -8.41 -2.52 1.28
N TRP A 226 -8.11 -3.71 1.80
CA TRP A 226 -9.05 -4.74 2.22
C TRP A 226 -8.69 -5.12 3.65
N ILE A 227 -9.66 -5.11 4.55
CA ILE A 227 -9.45 -5.36 5.98
C ILE A 227 -10.38 -6.49 6.43
N LEU A 228 -9.84 -7.47 7.14
CA LEU A 228 -10.60 -8.58 7.72
C LEU A 228 -11.52 -8.09 8.84
N GLY A 229 -12.62 -8.82 9.01
CA GLY A 229 -13.60 -8.56 10.06
C GLY A 229 -14.25 -9.84 10.57
N ASP A 230 -13.56 -10.98 10.46
CA ASP A 230 -14.06 -12.33 10.73
C ASP A 230 -14.03 -12.65 12.23
N ALA A 231 -15.11 -12.26 12.91
CA ALA A 231 -15.20 -12.45 14.36
C ALA A 231 -15.00 -13.92 14.77
N ASN A 232 -14.15 -14.15 15.77
CA ASN A 232 -13.73 -15.45 16.28
C ASN A 232 -12.70 -16.21 15.41
N ALA A 233 -12.27 -15.63 14.29
CA ALA A 233 -11.21 -16.17 13.46
C ALA A 233 -10.07 -15.16 13.32
N ASP A 234 -10.33 -14.00 12.72
CA ASP A 234 -9.31 -13.00 12.38
C ASP A 234 -10.00 -11.64 12.14
N THR A 235 -9.74 -10.67 13.03
CA THR A 235 -10.37 -9.33 12.98
C THR A 235 -9.31 -8.25 13.10
N ASP A 236 -9.19 -7.42 12.08
CA ASP A 236 -8.14 -6.41 12.02
C ASP A 236 -8.64 -4.99 12.35
N GLU A 237 -9.93 -4.79 12.63
CA GLU A 237 -10.49 -3.45 12.84
C GLU A 237 -9.84 -2.64 13.98
N TYR A 238 -9.21 -3.33 14.93
CA TYR A 238 -8.49 -2.74 16.05
C TYR A 238 -6.98 -2.99 16.02
N ASP A 239 -6.50 -3.72 15.00
CA ASP A 239 -5.10 -4.06 14.84
C ASP A 239 -4.40 -2.96 14.04
N ASP A 240 -4.09 -1.88 14.76
CA ASP A 240 -3.55 -0.66 14.16
C ASP A 240 -2.23 -0.88 13.44
N HIS A 241 -1.39 -1.81 13.89
CA HIS A 241 -0.19 -2.20 13.18
C HIS A 241 -0.47 -2.88 11.84
N ILE A 242 -1.48 -3.76 11.75
CA ILE A 242 -1.91 -4.38 10.47
C ILE A 242 -2.48 -3.32 9.53
N ILE A 243 -3.37 -2.45 10.01
CA ILE A 243 -3.97 -1.38 9.20
C ILE A 243 -2.89 -0.44 8.64
N ILE A 244 -1.92 -0.05 9.47
CA ILE A 244 -0.83 0.84 9.04
C ILE A 244 0.18 0.12 8.14
N HIS A 245 0.44 -1.18 8.35
CA HIS A 245 1.23 -2.01 7.44
C HIS A 245 0.64 -1.93 6.03
N GLU A 246 -0.65 -2.24 5.87
CA GLU A 246 -1.29 -2.20 4.55
C GLU A 246 -1.34 -0.79 3.96
N TRP A 247 -1.54 0.22 4.79
CA TRP A 247 -1.46 1.61 4.35
C TRP A 247 -0.05 1.98 3.86
N SER A 248 0.99 1.35 4.40
CA SER A 248 2.37 1.59 3.99
C SER A 248 2.67 1.05 2.59
N HIS A 249 2.02 -0.03 2.16
CA HIS A 249 2.05 -0.45 0.76
C HIS A 249 1.31 0.51 -0.17
N PHE A 250 0.19 1.10 0.29
CA PHE A 250 -0.44 2.22 -0.42
C PHE A 250 0.54 3.39 -0.56
N PHE A 251 1.31 3.69 0.48
CA PHE A 251 2.34 4.72 0.43
C PHE A 251 3.42 4.41 -0.61
N GLU A 252 3.93 3.16 -0.63
CA GLU A 252 4.93 2.75 -1.62
C GLU A 252 4.43 2.93 -3.05
N ASP A 253 3.18 2.52 -3.35
CA ASP A 253 2.61 2.64 -4.69
C ASP A 253 2.36 4.09 -5.12
N LYS A 254 1.88 4.95 -4.20
CA LYS A 254 1.44 6.31 -4.57
C LYS A 254 2.53 7.39 -4.48
N PHE A 255 3.46 7.27 -3.53
CA PHE A 255 4.44 8.33 -3.26
C PHE A 255 5.87 7.90 -3.53
N SER A 256 6.15 6.60 -3.44
CA SER A 256 7.47 6.02 -3.67
C SER A 256 7.42 5.10 -4.91
N ARG A 257 7.92 3.88 -4.74
CA ARG A 257 7.89 2.75 -5.66
C ARG A 257 7.88 1.47 -4.84
N SER A 258 7.14 0.46 -5.29
CA SER A 258 7.28 -0.92 -4.85
C SER A 258 7.52 -1.82 -6.06
N ASP A 259 8.59 -2.61 -6.03
CA ASP A 259 8.80 -3.69 -7.00
C ASP A 259 8.46 -5.06 -6.40
N SER A 260 7.84 -5.09 -5.21
CA SER A 260 7.45 -6.34 -4.56
C SER A 260 6.52 -7.15 -5.47
N ILE A 261 6.78 -8.46 -5.51
CA ILE A 261 5.96 -9.44 -6.22
C ILE A 261 4.91 -10.09 -5.29
N GLY A 262 4.88 -9.66 -4.02
CA GLY A 262 4.01 -10.19 -2.97
C GLY A 262 4.17 -11.71 -2.78
N GLY A 263 3.10 -12.34 -2.30
CA GLY A 263 3.02 -13.78 -2.02
C GLY A 263 3.30 -14.12 -0.57
N SER A 264 3.00 -15.35 -0.16
CA SER A 264 3.10 -15.79 1.24
C SER A 264 4.51 -15.62 1.81
N HIS A 265 4.60 -15.09 3.03
CA HIS A 265 5.84 -14.84 3.76
C HIS A 265 5.60 -14.93 5.27
N SER A 266 6.70 -14.94 6.01
CA SER A 266 6.76 -14.93 7.47
C SER A 266 8.10 -14.35 7.90
N SER A 267 8.18 -13.88 9.15
CA SER A 267 9.35 -13.16 9.67
C SER A 267 10.66 -13.96 9.63
N GLY A 268 10.58 -15.29 9.63
CA GLY A 268 11.72 -16.21 9.54
C GLY A 268 12.17 -16.51 8.11
N ASP A 269 11.45 -16.09 7.07
CA ASP A 269 11.75 -16.48 5.70
C ASP A 269 12.99 -15.77 5.11
N ALA A 270 13.67 -16.49 4.21
CA ALA A 270 14.63 -15.86 3.30
C ALA A 270 13.92 -15.52 1.97
N LEU A 271 13.69 -14.24 1.75
CA LEU A 271 12.81 -13.72 0.71
C LEU A 271 13.57 -13.15 -0.50
N ASP A 272 12.84 -12.98 -1.59
CA ASP A 272 13.20 -12.05 -2.66
C ASP A 272 13.42 -10.65 -2.05
N ILE A 273 14.51 -9.97 -2.44
CA ILE A 273 14.92 -8.67 -1.88
C ILE A 273 13.82 -7.60 -1.96
N ARG A 274 12.94 -7.70 -2.96
CA ARG A 274 11.84 -6.75 -3.19
C ARG A 274 10.72 -6.95 -2.18
N VAL A 275 10.46 -8.22 -1.86
CA VAL A 275 9.47 -8.62 -0.85
C VAL A 275 10.02 -8.33 0.54
N ALA A 276 11.24 -8.79 0.86
CA ALA A 276 11.90 -8.50 2.14
C ALA A 276 11.84 -7.01 2.49
N PHE A 277 12.13 -6.14 1.49
CA PHE A 277 12.08 -4.71 1.70
C PHE A 277 10.67 -4.15 1.87
N GLY A 278 9.72 -4.52 1.01
CA GLY A 278 8.35 -4.02 1.11
C GLY A 278 7.70 -4.40 2.44
N GLU A 279 7.78 -5.68 2.82
CA GLU A 279 7.17 -6.21 4.06
C GLU A 279 7.88 -5.63 5.30
N GLY A 280 9.21 -5.58 5.30
CA GLY A 280 9.99 -4.99 6.39
C GLY A 280 9.75 -3.48 6.54
N PHE A 281 9.59 -2.76 5.43
CA PHE A 281 9.23 -1.34 5.44
C PHE A 281 7.83 -1.13 6.03
N ALA A 282 6.84 -1.92 5.63
CA ALA A 282 5.48 -1.81 6.12
C ALA A 282 5.39 -2.11 7.63
N ASN A 283 6.09 -3.14 8.12
CA ASN A 283 6.21 -3.42 9.55
C ASN A 283 6.87 -2.27 10.33
N ALA A 284 8.00 -1.75 9.85
CA ALA A 284 8.66 -0.63 10.53
C ALA A 284 7.80 0.62 10.56
N MET A 285 7.14 0.94 9.45
CA MET A 285 6.28 2.12 9.35
C MET A 285 5.12 2.09 10.34
N SER A 286 4.59 0.89 10.64
CA SER A 286 3.54 0.76 11.64
C SER A 286 4.04 1.16 13.04
N ALA A 287 5.23 0.70 13.45
CA ALA A 287 5.83 1.09 14.72
C ALA A 287 6.31 2.55 14.76
N ILE A 288 6.89 3.05 13.67
CA ILE A 288 7.31 4.45 13.53
C ILE A 288 6.10 5.37 13.66
N ALA A 289 4.98 5.04 13.01
CA ALA A 289 3.77 5.85 13.02
C ALA A 289 3.14 5.93 14.41
N THR A 290 3.10 4.80 15.13
CA THR A 290 2.48 4.67 16.45
C THR A 290 3.41 5.05 17.61
N ASP A 291 4.71 5.23 17.35
CA ASP A 291 5.76 5.35 18.37
C ASP A 291 5.72 4.17 19.36
N ASN A 292 5.40 2.97 18.85
CA ASN A 292 5.24 1.76 19.62
C ASN A 292 5.84 0.57 18.85
N PRO A 293 6.87 -0.12 19.37
CA PRO A 293 7.51 -1.22 18.66
C PRO A 293 6.71 -2.53 18.73
N ILE A 294 5.59 -2.58 19.45
CA ILE A 294 4.80 -3.80 19.61
C ILE A 294 3.85 -3.95 18.42
N TYR A 295 4.24 -4.78 17.47
CA TYR A 295 3.40 -5.25 16.36
C TYR A 295 2.57 -6.45 16.81
N PHE A 296 1.30 -6.48 16.43
CA PHE A 296 0.38 -7.55 16.82
C PHE A 296 -0.73 -7.72 15.79
N ASP A 297 -1.36 -8.89 15.89
CA ASP A 297 -2.46 -9.38 15.07
C ASP A 297 -3.33 -10.26 15.99
N THR A 298 -4.61 -9.92 16.10
CA THR A 298 -5.56 -10.58 17.00
C THR A 298 -6.52 -11.49 16.27
N SER A 299 -6.73 -12.68 16.85
CA SER A 299 -7.40 -13.79 16.19
C SER A 299 -8.15 -14.69 17.18
N GLY A 300 -8.81 -15.69 16.64
CA GLY A 300 -9.44 -16.77 17.38
C GLY A 300 -10.68 -16.34 18.17
N TYR A 301 -11.26 -17.31 18.88
CA TYR A 301 -12.52 -17.14 19.61
C TYR A 301 -12.47 -15.94 20.56
N ALA A 302 -13.49 -15.07 20.50
CA ALA A 302 -13.56 -13.84 21.27
C ALA A 302 -12.33 -12.92 21.11
N GLN A 303 -11.58 -13.05 20.01
CA GLN A 303 -10.32 -12.35 19.77
C GLN A 303 -9.32 -12.53 20.92
N SER A 304 -9.36 -13.71 21.55
CA SER A 304 -8.54 -14.04 22.71
C SER A 304 -7.24 -14.77 22.35
N SER A 305 -6.89 -14.80 21.06
CA SER A 305 -5.66 -15.37 20.54
C SER A 305 -5.03 -14.40 19.53
N GLY A 306 -3.89 -14.77 18.95
CA GLY A 306 -3.11 -13.89 18.11
C GLY A 306 -1.62 -14.02 18.37
N TRP A 307 -0.85 -13.23 17.66
CA TRP A 307 0.59 -13.19 17.79
C TRP A 307 1.07 -11.76 17.94
N TYR A 308 2.27 -11.59 18.48
CA TYR A 308 2.92 -10.30 18.56
C TYR A 308 4.41 -10.45 18.32
N MET A 309 5.04 -9.33 17.99
CA MET A 309 6.48 -9.19 17.97
C MET A 309 6.85 -7.78 18.42
N ASN A 310 8.01 -7.68 19.06
CA ASN A 310 8.59 -6.39 19.37
C ASN A 310 9.64 -6.08 18.29
N ILE A 311 9.37 -5.11 17.42
CA ILE A 311 10.24 -4.75 16.29
C ILE A 311 11.66 -4.38 16.74
N GLU A 312 11.77 -3.74 17.91
CA GLU A 312 13.03 -3.30 18.51
C GLU A 312 13.88 -4.49 19.00
N THR A 313 13.27 -5.44 19.71
CA THR A 313 14.02 -6.42 20.51
C THR A 313 13.94 -7.85 20.01
N ALA A 314 13.01 -8.17 19.11
CA ALA A 314 12.89 -9.50 18.54
C ALA A 314 14.19 -9.85 17.79
N GLN A 315 14.70 -11.06 18.03
CA GLN A 315 15.87 -11.57 17.33
C GLN A 315 15.42 -12.18 16.00
N PRO A 316 15.89 -11.68 14.84
CA PRO A 316 15.57 -12.27 13.55
C PRO A 316 16.12 -13.69 13.47
N GLU A 317 15.30 -14.65 13.00
CA GLU A 317 15.72 -16.04 12.87
C GLU A 317 16.80 -16.22 11.79
N ASN A 318 16.70 -15.45 10.70
CA ASN A 318 17.61 -15.51 9.55
C ASN A 318 18.08 -14.09 9.16
N PRO A 319 18.91 -13.43 9.98
CA PRO A 319 19.28 -12.04 9.76
C PRO A 319 20.03 -11.82 8.45
N GLY A 320 19.69 -10.73 7.76
CA GLY A 320 20.34 -10.33 6.53
C GLY A 320 19.45 -9.55 5.56
N TRP A 321 20.02 -9.20 4.42
CA TRP A 321 19.40 -8.38 3.38
C TRP A 321 18.19 -9.01 2.68
N PHE A 322 17.88 -10.27 3.00
CA PHE A 322 16.78 -11.06 2.47
C PHE A 322 15.69 -11.31 3.54
N SER A 323 15.84 -10.78 4.75
CA SER A 323 14.89 -10.97 5.84
C SER A 323 14.08 -9.70 6.05
N GLU A 324 12.75 -9.84 6.02
CA GLU A 324 11.84 -8.76 6.39
C GLU A 324 12.07 -8.31 7.84
N ALA A 325 12.33 -9.25 8.75
CA ALA A 325 12.59 -9.00 10.17
C ALA A 325 13.86 -8.15 10.39
N SER A 326 14.92 -8.39 9.60
CA SER A 326 16.10 -7.51 9.63
C SER A 326 15.80 -6.11 9.12
N ILE A 327 15.04 -5.99 8.02
CA ILE A 327 14.77 -4.70 7.40
C ILE A 327 13.91 -3.83 8.31
N GLN A 328 12.88 -4.40 8.95
CA GLN A 328 12.06 -3.63 9.88
C GLN A 328 12.86 -3.11 11.09
N ARG A 329 13.81 -3.90 11.62
CA ARG A 329 14.61 -3.52 12.78
C ARG A 329 15.55 -2.40 12.40
N ILE A 330 16.27 -2.54 11.28
CA ILE A 330 17.11 -1.46 10.72
C ILE A 330 16.32 -0.16 10.58
N LEU A 331 15.11 -0.21 9.99
CA LEU A 331 14.34 0.99 9.74
C LEU A 331 13.83 1.66 11.02
N TYR A 332 13.47 0.85 12.02
CA TYR A 332 13.06 1.34 13.32
C TYR A 332 14.25 1.92 14.11
N ASP A 333 15.40 1.24 14.17
CA ASP A 333 16.65 1.73 14.79
C ASP A 333 17.23 2.97 14.08
N LEU A 334 16.93 3.16 12.79
CA LEU A 334 17.29 4.40 12.09
C LEU A 334 16.40 5.57 12.52
N TYR A 335 15.17 5.28 12.96
CA TYR A 335 14.15 6.26 13.33
C TYR A 335 14.27 6.73 14.78
N ASP A 336 14.26 5.80 15.74
CA ASP A 336 14.04 6.12 17.15
C ASP A 336 15.34 6.47 17.89
N ASP A 337 15.20 6.90 19.15
CA ASP A 337 16.29 7.38 20.00
C ASP A 337 16.57 6.49 21.22
N ASN A 338 15.87 5.36 21.33
CA ASN A 338 15.90 4.54 22.52
C ASN A 338 16.80 3.32 22.36
N SER A 339 18.08 3.51 22.70
CA SER A 339 19.05 2.41 22.87
C SER A 339 18.64 1.45 24.01
N HIS A 340 17.69 0.55 23.78
CA HIS A 340 17.25 -0.42 24.80
C HIS A 340 18.29 -1.52 25.04
N SER A 341 19.31 -1.64 24.18
CA SER A 341 20.60 -2.20 24.57
C SER A 341 21.76 -1.60 23.75
N HIS A 342 22.92 -1.41 24.39
CA HIS A 342 24.12 -0.87 23.74
C HIS A 342 24.74 -1.80 22.67
N ALA A 343 24.08 -2.94 22.37
CA ALA A 343 24.51 -3.92 21.39
C ALA A 343 23.80 -3.80 20.02
N ASP A 344 22.75 -2.98 19.91
CA ASP A 344 21.80 -3.03 18.79
C ASP A 344 22.17 -2.07 17.62
N GLY A 345 23.18 -1.21 17.79
CA GLY A 345 23.64 -0.34 16.70
C GLY A 345 22.81 0.93 16.50
N ASP A 346 21.86 1.22 17.38
CA ASP A 346 21.03 2.42 17.43
C ASP A 346 21.85 3.69 17.76
N HIS A 347 22.42 4.31 16.71
CA HIS A 347 23.26 5.52 16.83
C HIS A 347 22.83 6.64 15.87
N ALA A 348 21.95 6.33 14.90
CA ALA A 348 21.65 7.26 13.82
C ALA A 348 20.64 8.31 14.27
N HIS A 349 19.55 7.87 14.92
CA HIS A 349 18.44 8.66 15.43
C HIS A 349 18.01 9.76 14.44
N LEU A 350 17.70 9.33 13.21
CA LEU A 350 17.44 10.26 12.12
C LEU A 350 16.06 10.93 12.25
N GLY A 351 15.17 10.34 13.03
CA GLY A 351 13.75 10.67 13.02
C GLY A 351 13.11 10.34 11.67
N PHE A 352 11.84 10.71 11.52
CA PHE A 352 11.05 10.24 10.38
C PHE A 352 11.40 10.92 9.05
N LYS A 353 11.76 12.21 9.09
CA LYS A 353 11.88 13.03 7.86
C LYS A 353 12.94 12.52 6.87
N PRO A 354 14.15 12.11 7.28
CA PRO A 354 15.14 11.57 6.35
C PRO A 354 14.69 10.24 5.71
N ILE A 355 13.99 9.37 6.45
CA ILE A 355 13.43 8.13 5.92
C ILE A 355 12.36 8.45 4.85
N PHE A 356 11.43 9.35 5.17
CA PHE A 356 10.39 9.80 4.25
C PHE A 356 10.96 10.37 2.94
N ASN A 357 11.91 11.31 3.05
CA ASN A 357 12.54 11.95 1.89
C ASN A 357 13.27 10.92 1.00
N THR A 358 13.98 9.97 1.63
CA THR A 358 14.67 8.90 0.92
C THR A 358 13.70 8.06 0.09
N MET A 359 12.55 7.69 0.67
CA MET A 359 11.50 6.93 -0.04
C MET A 359 10.96 7.70 -1.25
N VAL A 360 10.53 8.95 -1.07
CA VAL A 360 9.82 9.69 -2.13
C VAL A 360 10.72 10.26 -3.24
N ASP A 361 12.04 10.27 -3.04
CA ASP A 361 13.03 10.75 -4.00
C ASP A 361 13.94 9.64 -4.54
N LYS A 362 15.06 9.34 -3.87
CA LYS A 362 16.11 8.50 -4.44
C LYS A 362 15.76 7.02 -4.50
N GLU A 363 14.97 6.50 -3.55
CA GLU A 363 14.50 5.12 -3.59
C GLU A 363 13.58 4.91 -4.79
N ARG A 364 12.57 5.78 -4.93
CA ARG A 364 11.65 5.82 -6.07
C ARG A 364 12.37 5.82 -7.42
N ASN A 365 13.44 6.59 -7.55
CA ASN A 365 14.19 6.78 -8.78
C ASN A 365 15.40 5.84 -8.96
N ALA A 366 15.59 4.86 -8.06
CA ALA A 366 16.72 3.94 -8.16
C ALA A 366 16.68 3.10 -9.45
N LYS A 367 17.84 2.78 -10.05
CA LYS A 367 17.86 1.96 -11.29
C LYS A 367 17.73 0.45 -11.03
N ALA A 368 18.13 0.01 -9.84
CA ALA A 368 17.95 -1.35 -9.35
C ALA A 368 16.51 -1.54 -8.85
N PHE A 369 16.10 -2.78 -8.58
CA PHE A 369 14.84 -3.05 -7.89
C PHE A 369 14.90 -2.56 -6.43
N THR A 370 13.75 -2.12 -5.90
CA THR A 370 13.60 -1.67 -4.51
C THR A 370 14.09 -2.75 -3.54
N SER A 371 14.94 -2.34 -2.61
CA SER A 371 15.61 -3.23 -1.66
C SER A 371 16.27 -2.41 -0.55
N ILE A 372 16.74 -3.09 0.50
CA ILE A 372 17.59 -2.43 1.52
C ILE A 372 18.84 -1.78 0.91
N PHE A 373 19.35 -2.28 -0.23
CA PHE A 373 20.52 -1.73 -0.90
C PHE A 373 20.26 -0.37 -1.54
N THR A 374 19.14 -0.24 -2.26
CA THR A 374 18.73 1.03 -2.86
C THR A 374 18.45 2.06 -1.76
N PHE A 375 17.75 1.63 -0.71
CA PHE A 375 17.30 2.51 0.37
C PHE A 375 18.47 3.05 1.18
N ILE A 376 19.35 2.18 1.72
CA ILE A 376 20.47 2.63 2.55
C ILE A 376 21.47 3.45 1.73
N HIS A 377 21.72 3.08 0.47
CA HIS A 377 22.56 3.90 -0.40
C HIS A 377 21.97 5.30 -0.60
N ALA A 378 20.66 5.40 -0.81
CA ALA A 378 19.96 6.68 -0.91
C ALA A 378 20.01 7.48 0.40
N LEU A 379 19.73 6.84 1.54
CA LEU A 379 19.72 7.45 2.87
C LEU A 379 21.10 8.00 3.26
N LYS A 380 22.18 7.27 2.98
CA LYS A 380 23.57 7.73 3.20
C LYS A 380 23.91 8.95 2.35
N ASN A 381 23.36 9.03 1.14
CA ASN A 381 23.55 10.20 0.27
C ASN A 381 22.71 11.40 0.74
N GLU A 382 21.60 11.17 1.43
CA GLU A 382 20.82 12.24 2.06
C GLU A 382 21.43 12.69 3.39
N ASN A 383 22.14 11.81 4.09
CA ASN A 383 22.72 12.07 5.41
C ASN A 383 24.25 11.82 5.46
N PRO A 384 25.08 12.58 4.70
CA PRO A 384 26.52 12.30 4.61
C PRO A 384 27.28 12.30 5.94
N SER A 385 26.84 13.09 6.93
CA SER A 385 27.46 13.16 8.26
C SER A 385 27.15 11.95 9.15
N LYS A 386 26.17 11.11 8.77
CA LYS A 386 25.67 9.98 9.55
C LYS A 386 25.99 8.62 8.93
N GLN A 387 26.74 8.57 7.83
CA GLN A 387 27.01 7.34 7.08
C GLN A 387 27.59 6.22 7.94
N THR A 388 28.55 6.52 8.82
CA THR A 388 29.13 5.51 9.73
C THR A 388 28.10 4.93 10.70
N MET A 389 27.21 5.77 11.24
CA MET A 389 26.14 5.33 12.15
C MET A 389 25.13 4.46 11.40
N ILE A 390 24.73 4.86 10.19
CA ILE A 390 23.86 4.06 9.32
C ILE A 390 24.50 2.70 9.01
N ASP A 391 25.79 2.67 8.69
CA ASP A 391 26.52 1.43 8.42
C ASP A 391 26.61 0.52 9.66
N GLN A 392 26.66 1.10 10.87
CA GLN A 392 26.64 0.34 12.14
C GLN A 392 25.27 -0.28 12.40
N THR A 393 24.18 0.47 12.19
CA THR A 393 22.80 -0.06 12.27
C THR A 393 22.58 -1.18 11.26
N VAL A 394 23.03 -1.03 10.02
CA VAL A 394 22.92 -2.09 9.01
C VAL A 394 23.75 -3.33 9.37
N ALA A 395 24.90 -3.13 10.02
CA ALA A 395 25.77 -4.23 10.43
C ALA A 395 25.22 -5.07 11.59
N SER A 396 24.32 -4.55 12.44
CA SER A 396 23.68 -5.35 13.51
C SER A 396 22.82 -6.48 12.93
N GLU A 397 22.35 -6.34 11.69
CA GLU A 397 21.63 -7.36 10.92
C GLU A 397 22.49 -8.26 10.03
N GLN A 398 23.80 -8.31 10.27
CA GLN A 398 24.72 -9.09 9.44
C GLN A 398 24.71 -8.67 7.95
N ILE A 399 24.46 -7.38 7.68
CA ILE A 399 24.56 -6.79 6.34
C ILE A 399 25.82 -5.91 6.31
N ASN A 400 26.70 -6.13 5.32
CA ASN A 400 27.89 -5.31 5.16
C ASN A 400 27.54 -3.88 4.77
N THR A 401 28.51 -2.97 4.93
CA THR A 401 28.46 -1.62 4.38
C THR A 401 27.94 -1.63 2.94
N ILE A 402 26.86 -0.89 2.72
CA ILE A 402 26.22 -0.76 1.41
C ILE A 402 26.93 0.36 0.65
N HIS A 403 27.61 -0.03 -0.43
CA HIS A 403 28.38 0.87 -1.30
C HIS A 403 27.65 1.26 -2.58
N ASP A 404 26.66 0.48 -3.01
CA ASP A 404 25.89 0.71 -4.22
C ASP A 404 24.50 0.09 -4.14
N ILE A 405 23.65 0.48 -5.10
CA ILE A 405 22.25 0.04 -5.22
C ILE A 405 22.06 -1.41 -5.69
N TYR A 406 23.13 -2.13 -6.07
CA TYR A 406 23.06 -3.50 -6.59
C TYR A 406 23.55 -4.55 -5.58
N GLY A 407 23.93 -4.14 -4.37
CA GLY A 407 24.39 -5.04 -3.31
C GLY A 407 25.70 -5.76 -3.65
N ASN A 408 26.68 -5.07 -4.25
CA ASN A 408 28.02 -5.66 -4.37
C ASN A 408 28.74 -5.75 -3.01
N TYR A 409 29.79 -6.56 -2.93
CA TYR A 409 30.68 -6.71 -1.75
C TYR A 409 30.03 -7.28 -0.48
N ARG A 410 29.04 -8.18 -0.63
CA ARG A 410 28.39 -8.88 0.48
C ARG A 410 29.25 -10.06 0.98
N SER A 411 29.41 -10.18 2.29
CA SER A 411 29.97 -11.37 2.97
C SER A 411 28.88 -12.33 3.45
N ASN A 412 27.70 -11.82 3.83
CA ASN A 412 26.53 -12.67 4.05
C ASN A 412 25.98 -13.14 2.69
N THR A 413 26.34 -14.37 2.33
CA THR A 413 25.99 -14.98 1.03
C THR A 413 24.65 -15.69 1.05
N ALA A 414 23.93 -15.69 2.18
CA ALA A 414 22.70 -16.46 2.35
C ALA A 414 22.89 -17.94 1.95
N ASN A 415 24.00 -18.53 2.38
CA ASN A 415 24.40 -19.93 2.12
C ASN A 415 24.42 -20.35 0.63
N GLY A 416 24.59 -19.42 -0.32
CA GLY A 416 24.41 -19.69 -1.74
C GLY A 416 25.57 -19.28 -2.63
N HIS A 417 26.09 -20.23 -3.43
CA HIS A 417 26.82 -19.92 -4.66
C HIS A 417 25.90 -19.29 -5.73
N TYR A 418 24.60 -19.57 -5.67
CA TYR A 418 23.62 -19.20 -6.71
C TYR A 418 22.98 -17.83 -6.48
N THR A 419 23.01 -17.31 -5.25
CA THR A 419 22.55 -15.96 -4.85
C THR A 419 23.61 -14.88 -5.08
N GLN A 420 24.77 -15.25 -5.66
CA GLN A 420 25.91 -14.40 -5.91
C GLN A 420 26.37 -14.43 -7.39
N PRO A 421 26.63 -13.27 -8.01
CA PRO A 421 26.19 -11.93 -7.58
C PRO A 421 24.65 -11.81 -7.65
N LEU A 422 24.07 -10.84 -6.92
CA LEU A 422 22.63 -10.55 -6.94
C LEU A 422 22.18 -10.05 -8.32
N TYR A 423 22.97 -9.12 -8.85
CA TYR A 423 22.80 -8.58 -10.19
C TYR A 423 23.94 -9.02 -11.08
N ARG A 424 23.60 -9.71 -12.18
CA ARG A 424 24.54 -10.06 -13.25
C ARG A 424 24.55 -8.95 -14.30
N THR A 425 25.53 -8.96 -15.19
CA THR A 425 25.59 -8.05 -16.35
C THR A 425 25.56 -8.89 -17.61
N LEU A 426 24.71 -8.53 -18.57
CA LEU A 426 24.64 -9.15 -19.89
C LEU A 426 24.85 -8.09 -20.97
N GLU A 427 25.94 -8.24 -21.72
CA GLU A 427 26.28 -7.36 -22.85
C GLU A 427 25.73 -7.93 -24.17
N THR A 428 25.49 -7.06 -25.15
CA THR A 428 25.10 -7.47 -26.50
C THR A 428 26.18 -8.35 -27.15
N GLY A 429 25.76 -9.47 -27.75
CA GLY A 429 26.63 -10.48 -28.36
C GLY A 429 27.31 -11.40 -27.33
N LYS A 430 26.89 -11.37 -26.08
CA LYS A 430 27.41 -12.21 -24.99
C LYS A 430 26.31 -13.09 -24.40
N TRP A 431 26.74 -13.96 -23.50
CA TRP A 431 25.87 -14.83 -22.71
C TRP A 431 26.38 -14.91 -21.27
N ILE A 432 25.47 -15.27 -20.36
CA ILE A 432 25.74 -15.56 -18.96
C ILE A 432 25.07 -16.88 -18.57
N THR A 433 25.59 -17.52 -17.52
CA THR A 433 24.88 -18.59 -16.81
C THR A 433 24.26 -18.05 -15.54
N GLN A 434 23.04 -18.48 -15.26
CA GLN A 434 22.33 -18.18 -14.03
C GLN A 434 21.56 -19.42 -13.55
N CYS A 435 21.30 -19.54 -12.26
CA CYS A 435 20.57 -20.68 -11.70
C CYS A 435 19.53 -20.23 -10.69
N ASN A 436 18.38 -20.90 -10.74
CA ASN A 436 17.30 -20.72 -9.79
C ASN A 436 17.30 -21.89 -8.81
N LYS A 437 17.14 -21.58 -7.52
CA LYS A 437 17.10 -22.58 -6.45
C LYS A 437 15.94 -22.29 -5.50
N ASN A 438 15.30 -23.37 -5.07
CA ASN A 438 14.11 -23.33 -4.22
C ASN A 438 14.42 -23.83 -2.80
N ASN A 439 15.68 -23.69 -2.36
CA ASN A 439 16.13 -24.14 -1.05
C ASN A 439 15.34 -23.46 0.10
N TYR A 440 14.83 -22.26 -0.14
CA TYR A 440 14.06 -21.45 0.79
C TYR A 440 12.55 -21.45 0.49
N GLY A 441 12.10 -22.30 -0.44
CA GLY A 441 10.75 -22.30 -0.98
C GLY A 441 10.68 -21.72 -2.40
N VAL A 442 9.47 -21.40 -2.85
CA VAL A 442 9.15 -21.09 -4.26
C VAL A 442 8.51 -19.71 -4.41
N TYR A 443 8.44 -19.22 -5.65
CA TYR A 443 7.83 -17.95 -6.06
C TYR A 443 8.54 -16.67 -5.58
N ASN A 444 8.45 -16.35 -4.28
CA ASN A 444 8.94 -15.11 -3.68
C ASN A 444 10.09 -15.32 -2.70
N LYS A 445 10.71 -16.50 -2.75
CA LYS A 445 11.80 -16.86 -1.85
C LYS A 445 13.15 -16.62 -2.50
N LEU A 446 14.16 -16.49 -1.64
CA LEU A 446 15.50 -16.16 -2.07
C LEU A 446 16.04 -17.23 -3.04
N GLY A 447 16.57 -16.77 -4.18
CA GLY A 447 17.18 -17.62 -5.20
C GLY A 447 16.21 -18.14 -6.26
N ASN A 448 14.91 -17.82 -6.18
CA ASN A 448 13.95 -18.19 -7.23
C ASN A 448 14.10 -17.33 -8.50
N ARG A 449 14.67 -16.13 -8.36
CA ARG A 449 14.71 -15.09 -9.40
C ARG A 449 16.11 -14.50 -9.48
N THR A 450 16.56 -14.21 -10.71
CA THR A 450 17.84 -13.56 -10.99
C THR A 450 17.65 -12.26 -11.73
N TYR A 451 18.44 -11.25 -11.35
CA TYR A 451 18.41 -9.93 -11.96
C TYR A 451 19.63 -9.69 -12.85
N VAL A 452 19.40 -9.17 -14.04
CA VAL A 452 20.43 -8.99 -15.06
C VAL A 452 20.38 -7.57 -15.62
N LYS A 453 21.47 -6.83 -15.40
CA LYS A 453 21.68 -5.48 -15.92
C LYS A 453 22.05 -5.55 -17.40
N ILE A 454 21.39 -4.72 -18.21
CA ILE A 454 21.61 -4.63 -19.65
C ILE A 454 21.80 -3.18 -20.05
N SER A 455 22.78 -2.94 -20.92
CA SER A 455 22.97 -1.65 -21.60
C SER A 455 22.79 -1.87 -23.10
N ILE A 456 21.81 -1.19 -23.68
CA ILE A 456 21.52 -1.21 -25.11
C ILE A 456 22.28 -0.04 -25.75
N PRO A 457 23.29 -0.31 -26.60
CA PRO A 457 24.19 0.73 -27.09
C PRO A 457 23.59 1.62 -28.19
N SER A 458 22.54 1.16 -28.85
CA SER A 458 21.92 1.83 -30.00
C SER A 458 20.48 1.36 -30.17
N ASP A 459 19.62 2.21 -30.71
CA ASP A 459 18.27 1.82 -31.10
C ASP A 459 18.27 0.61 -32.05
N GLY A 460 17.30 -0.28 -31.88
CA GLY A 460 17.00 -1.35 -32.82
C GLY A 460 16.41 -2.59 -32.16
N VAL A 461 16.27 -3.65 -32.95
CA VAL A 461 15.75 -4.94 -32.50
C VAL A 461 16.81 -5.71 -31.73
N TYR A 462 16.43 -6.28 -30.59
CA TYR A 462 17.26 -7.14 -29.75
C TYR A 462 16.49 -8.41 -29.39
N THR A 463 17.20 -9.53 -29.30
CA THR A 463 16.65 -10.81 -28.87
C THR A 463 17.36 -11.31 -27.62
N PHE A 464 16.60 -11.54 -26.55
CA PHE A 464 17.03 -12.30 -25.39
C PHE A 464 16.67 -13.77 -25.60
N GLY A 465 17.60 -14.68 -25.35
CA GLY A 465 17.35 -16.12 -25.38
C GLY A 465 17.65 -16.76 -24.04
N ALA A 466 16.86 -17.76 -23.65
CA ALA A 466 17.06 -18.56 -22.46
C ALA A 466 16.96 -20.06 -22.80
N LYS A 467 17.96 -20.84 -22.38
CA LYS A 467 18.02 -22.29 -22.61
C LYS A 467 18.61 -23.01 -21.40
N PRO A 468 18.31 -24.30 -21.17
CA PRO A 468 18.82 -25.04 -20.02
C PRO A 468 20.34 -25.17 -20.08
N TYR A 469 20.96 -25.14 -18.91
CA TYR A 469 22.41 -25.29 -18.73
C TYR A 469 22.71 -26.37 -17.70
N GLY A 470 23.27 -27.50 -18.14
CA GLY A 470 23.62 -28.61 -17.22
C GLY A 470 22.43 -29.40 -16.66
N SER A 471 21.19 -29.01 -16.93
CA SER A 471 19.96 -29.80 -16.76
C SER A 471 19.25 -29.94 -18.10
N SER A 472 18.41 -30.98 -18.24
CA SER A 472 17.50 -31.14 -19.39
C SER A 472 16.09 -30.60 -19.11
N TYR A 473 15.91 -29.89 -18.01
CA TYR A 473 14.61 -29.47 -17.48
C TYR A 473 14.70 -28.03 -16.95
N GLY A 474 13.59 -27.30 -17.05
CA GLY A 474 13.34 -25.95 -16.52
C GLY A 474 12.45 -25.16 -17.49
N ASP A 475 11.61 -24.25 -16.99
CA ASP A 475 10.73 -23.38 -17.79
C ASP A 475 11.21 -21.93 -17.64
N PRO A 476 12.24 -21.49 -18.39
CA PRO A 476 12.83 -20.18 -18.19
C PRO A 476 11.91 -19.09 -18.73
N ASP A 477 11.41 -18.26 -17.83
CA ASP A 477 10.67 -17.05 -18.17
C ASP A 477 11.59 -15.82 -18.08
N LEU A 478 11.37 -14.88 -18.99
CA LEU A 478 12.10 -13.62 -19.11
C LEU A 478 11.14 -12.43 -18.98
N VAL A 479 11.46 -11.46 -18.14
CA VAL A 479 10.71 -10.19 -18.04
C VAL A 479 11.68 -9.02 -18.16
N LEU A 480 11.47 -8.15 -19.15
CA LEU A 480 12.31 -6.98 -19.37
C LEU A 480 11.64 -5.71 -18.84
N TYR A 481 12.39 -4.95 -18.07
CA TYR A 481 12.01 -3.67 -17.50
C TYR A 481 12.89 -2.54 -18.05
N GLU A 482 12.29 -1.39 -18.30
CA GLU A 482 13.02 -0.14 -18.50
C GLU A 482 13.35 0.49 -17.14
N THR A 483 14.61 0.87 -16.91
CA THR A 483 15.09 1.25 -15.58
C THR A 483 14.77 2.68 -15.14
N GLY A 484 14.15 3.47 -16.01
CA GLY A 484 13.69 4.82 -15.66
C GLY A 484 12.39 4.76 -14.86
N TYR A 485 12.20 5.69 -13.91
CA TYR A 485 10.91 5.82 -13.23
C TYR A 485 9.88 6.54 -14.14
N PRO A 486 8.63 6.06 -14.25
CA PRO A 486 8.09 4.84 -13.63
C PRO A 486 8.66 3.56 -14.26
N TYR A 487 8.94 2.55 -13.43
CA TYR A 487 9.45 1.26 -13.91
C TYR A 487 8.41 0.59 -14.82
N GLU A 488 8.75 0.42 -16.10
CA GLU A 488 7.84 -0.13 -17.11
C GLU A 488 8.25 -1.53 -17.53
N ILE A 489 7.31 -2.48 -17.48
CA ILE A 489 7.48 -3.78 -18.11
C ILE A 489 7.39 -3.58 -19.63
N LYS A 490 8.48 -3.84 -20.34
CA LYS A 490 8.53 -3.71 -21.82
C LYS A 490 8.03 -4.97 -22.51
N GLY A 491 8.29 -6.12 -21.92
CA GLY A 491 7.80 -7.39 -22.45
C GLY A 491 8.17 -8.57 -21.57
N MET A 492 7.50 -9.68 -21.85
CA MET A 492 7.72 -10.98 -21.23
C MET A 492 7.83 -12.01 -22.35
N SER A 493 8.69 -13.01 -22.17
CA SER A 493 8.85 -14.06 -23.15
C SER A 493 7.55 -14.90 -23.29
N PRO A 494 7.22 -15.34 -24.52
CA PRO A 494 5.88 -15.80 -24.84
C PRO A 494 5.65 -17.30 -24.66
N LEU A 495 6.71 -18.13 -24.56
CA LEU A 495 6.52 -19.57 -24.42
C LEU A 495 6.13 -19.92 -22.99
N GLU A 496 5.39 -21.01 -22.82
CA GLU A 496 4.91 -21.50 -21.53
C GLU A 496 5.18 -23.00 -21.45
N GLY A 497 5.81 -23.47 -20.36
CA GLY A 497 6.10 -24.88 -20.14
C GLY A 497 7.20 -25.45 -21.05
N GLU A 498 7.94 -24.60 -21.75
CA GLU A 498 8.96 -25.00 -22.72
C GLU A 498 10.35 -24.95 -22.09
N SER A 499 11.21 -25.88 -22.50
CA SER A 499 12.59 -25.93 -21.97
C SER A 499 13.46 -24.74 -22.40
N SER A 500 12.98 -23.88 -23.28
CA SER A 500 13.67 -22.67 -23.73
C SER A 500 12.67 -21.58 -24.08
N ASP A 501 13.07 -20.33 -23.91
CA ASP A 501 12.24 -19.18 -24.28
C ASP A 501 13.07 -18.05 -24.91
N SER A 502 12.41 -17.11 -25.58
CA SER A 502 13.04 -15.94 -26.18
C SER A 502 12.13 -14.72 -26.18
N LEU A 503 12.72 -13.55 -25.94
CA LEU A 503 12.04 -12.26 -25.99
C LEU A 503 12.71 -11.38 -27.06
N THR A 504 12.00 -11.07 -28.14
CA THR A 504 12.48 -10.17 -29.20
C THR A 504 11.72 -8.85 -29.18
N MET A 505 12.42 -7.73 -29.08
CA MET A 505 11.81 -6.39 -29.01
C MET A 505 12.64 -5.31 -29.69
N ASP A 506 11.97 -4.26 -30.18
CA ASP A 506 12.63 -3.02 -30.61
C ASP A 506 12.88 -2.14 -29.37
N LEU A 507 14.15 -1.89 -29.07
CA LEU A 507 14.61 -1.19 -27.89
C LEU A 507 15.32 0.12 -28.27
N LYS A 508 15.14 1.13 -27.42
CA LYS A 508 15.93 2.36 -27.46
C LYS A 508 17.27 2.18 -26.77
N ALA A 509 18.27 2.94 -27.19
CA ALA A 509 19.53 3.03 -26.46
C ALA A 509 19.27 3.45 -25.01
N GLY A 510 19.80 2.70 -24.04
CA GLY A 510 19.45 2.90 -22.64
C GLY A 510 19.77 1.71 -21.74
N ASN A 511 19.38 1.83 -20.47
CA ASN A 511 19.60 0.79 -19.46
C ASN A 511 18.30 0.05 -19.17
N TYR A 512 18.39 -1.28 -19.14
CA TYR A 512 17.28 -2.19 -18.88
C TYR A 512 17.65 -3.17 -17.77
N MET A 513 16.62 -3.71 -17.12
CA MET A 513 16.75 -4.80 -16.17
C MET A 513 15.99 -6.01 -16.74
N LEU A 514 16.64 -7.16 -16.76
CA LEU A 514 16.01 -8.43 -17.12
C LEU A 514 15.89 -9.28 -15.86
N GLU A 515 14.67 -9.68 -15.56
CA GLU A 515 14.37 -10.70 -14.57
C GLU A 515 14.28 -12.06 -15.26
N VAL A 516 14.91 -13.07 -14.66
CA VAL A 516 14.89 -14.44 -15.13
C VAL A 516 14.44 -15.35 -13.99
N TYR A 517 13.41 -16.16 -14.24
CA TYR A 517 12.89 -17.11 -13.25
C TYR A 517 12.47 -18.43 -13.91
N ASP A 518 12.18 -19.45 -13.09
CA ASP A 518 11.72 -20.76 -13.56
C ASP A 518 10.27 -20.93 -13.14
N ASN A 519 9.37 -20.89 -14.10
CA ASN A 519 7.93 -20.93 -13.84
C ASN A 519 7.43 -22.32 -13.43
N SER A 520 8.26 -23.35 -13.62
CA SER A 520 7.96 -24.71 -13.15
C SER A 520 8.28 -24.93 -11.67
N PHE A 521 8.84 -23.91 -10.98
CA PHE A 521 9.28 -23.99 -9.60
C PHE A 521 10.22 -25.18 -9.32
N GLN A 522 11.18 -25.41 -10.23
CA GLN A 522 12.24 -26.39 -10.03
C GLN A 522 13.62 -25.75 -9.89
N ASN A 523 14.56 -26.54 -9.37
CA ASN A 523 15.96 -26.17 -9.35
C ASN A 523 16.55 -26.29 -10.75
N SER A 524 16.84 -25.16 -11.39
CA SER A 524 17.31 -25.12 -12.78
C SER A 524 18.49 -24.17 -12.96
N CYS A 525 19.16 -24.30 -14.09
CA CYS A 525 20.19 -23.38 -14.53
C CYS A 525 19.97 -23.09 -16.01
N PHE A 526 20.19 -21.85 -16.41
CA PHE A 526 19.96 -21.39 -17.77
C PHE A 526 21.17 -20.63 -18.31
N VAL A 527 21.44 -20.81 -19.61
CA VAL A 527 22.23 -19.88 -20.41
C VAL A 527 21.29 -18.80 -20.91
N ILE A 528 21.62 -17.54 -20.62
CA ILE A 528 20.92 -16.36 -21.11
C ILE A 528 21.82 -15.61 -22.07
N ASN A 529 21.38 -15.39 -23.31
CA ASN A 529 22.11 -14.62 -24.33
C ASN A 529 21.34 -13.37 -24.75
N LEU A 530 22.06 -12.36 -25.23
CA LEU A 530 21.49 -11.15 -25.80
C LEU A 530 22.15 -10.87 -27.16
N ASP A 531 21.36 -10.88 -28.22
CA ASP A 531 21.84 -10.61 -29.58
C ASP A 531 21.13 -9.38 -30.17
N LYS A 532 21.83 -8.63 -31.02
CA LYS A 532 21.22 -7.56 -31.83
C LYS A 532 20.64 -8.16 -33.11
N GLY A 533 19.38 -7.83 -33.37
CA GLY A 533 18.59 -8.35 -34.48
C GLY A 533 17.58 -9.41 -34.04
N TYR A 534 16.86 -9.95 -35.03
CA TYR A 534 16.02 -11.12 -34.83
C TYR A 534 16.90 -12.35 -34.65
N SER A 535 16.49 -13.29 -33.80
CA SER A 535 17.17 -14.59 -33.73
C SER A 535 17.21 -15.27 -35.10
N ASN A 536 18.34 -15.90 -35.43
CA ASN A 536 18.45 -16.82 -36.57
C ASN A 536 17.62 -18.12 -36.37
N THR A 537 17.04 -18.33 -35.19
CA THR A 537 16.01 -19.36 -34.98
C THR A 537 14.63 -18.75 -35.28
N THR A 538 14.16 -19.04 -36.50
CA THR A 538 12.77 -19.01 -36.99
C THR A 538 11.80 -18.05 -36.30
N TYR A 539 11.39 -17.03 -37.06
CA TYR A 539 10.15 -16.27 -36.90
C TYR A 539 9.02 -17.14 -36.32
N MET A 540 8.62 -16.91 -35.06
CA MET A 540 7.40 -17.49 -34.48
C MET A 540 6.42 -16.33 -34.28
N GLY A 541 5.28 -16.41 -34.98
CA GLY A 541 4.31 -15.35 -35.12
C GLY A 541 3.70 -14.89 -33.79
N LYS A 542 3.09 -13.69 -33.82
CA LYS A 542 2.19 -13.20 -32.76
C LYS A 542 1.22 -14.30 -32.35
N MET A 543 1.41 -14.91 -31.19
CA MET A 543 0.38 -15.72 -30.55
C MET A 543 -0.40 -14.84 -29.59
N THR A 544 -1.71 -14.76 -29.85
CA THR A 544 -2.71 -14.13 -28.99
C THR A 544 -2.80 -14.87 -27.66
N LYS A 545 -2.86 -14.12 -26.54
CA LYS A 545 -3.16 -14.62 -25.20
C LYS A 545 -4.42 -15.49 -25.23
N GLY A 546 -4.24 -16.81 -25.08
CA GLY A 546 -5.32 -17.76 -24.86
C GLY A 546 -5.88 -17.60 -23.44
N SER A 547 -7.20 -17.52 -23.33
CA SER A 547 -7.95 -17.24 -22.10
C SER A 547 -8.14 -18.48 -21.22
N GLY A 548 -7.07 -19.18 -20.86
CA GLY A 548 -7.14 -20.32 -19.94
C GLY A 548 -5.76 -20.64 -19.38
N ALA A 549 -5.56 -20.34 -18.09
CA ALA A 549 -4.27 -20.24 -17.40
C ALA A 549 -3.45 -19.01 -17.84
N SER A 550 -3.94 -17.81 -17.51
CA SER A 550 -3.11 -16.62 -17.53
C SER A 550 -1.90 -16.83 -16.60
N LYS A 551 -0.67 -16.60 -17.10
CA LYS A 551 0.47 -16.22 -16.23
C LYS A 551 -0.08 -15.29 -15.14
N PRO A 552 0.25 -15.45 -13.85
CA PRO A 552 -0.05 -14.42 -12.87
C PRO A 552 0.67 -13.16 -13.33
N ILE A 553 -0.06 -12.32 -14.06
CA ILE A 553 0.35 -10.98 -14.38
C ILE A 553 0.42 -10.33 -13.02
N PHE A 554 1.64 -9.93 -12.63
CA PHE A 554 1.93 -9.01 -11.55
C PHE A 554 0.72 -8.12 -11.27
N ASN A 555 0.08 -8.30 -10.12
CA ASN A 555 -1.19 -7.65 -9.80
C ASN A 555 -1.01 -6.15 -9.43
N ASN A 556 -0.03 -5.48 -10.06
CA ASN A 556 0.28 -4.06 -9.88
C ASN A 556 0.21 -3.25 -11.19
N GLN A 557 -0.11 -3.85 -12.35
CA GLN A 557 -0.23 -3.09 -13.61
C GLN A 557 -1.47 -3.43 -14.43
N ARG A 558 -2.63 -2.93 -13.98
CA ARG A 558 -3.63 -2.38 -14.90
C ARG A 558 -4.01 -0.97 -14.43
N ARG A 559 -3.18 0.02 -14.78
CA ARG A 559 -3.56 1.43 -14.66
C ARG A 559 -4.88 1.67 -15.42
N PRO A 560 -5.80 2.48 -14.88
CA PRO A 560 -7.02 2.83 -15.58
C PRO A 560 -6.68 3.57 -16.88
N LEU A 561 -7.34 3.16 -17.96
CA LEU A 561 -7.41 3.95 -19.18
C LEU A 561 -7.89 5.36 -18.82
N LEU A 562 -7.10 6.37 -19.17
CA LEU A 562 -7.51 7.78 -19.16
C LEU A 562 -8.87 7.87 -19.89
N ARG A 563 -9.92 8.29 -19.18
CA ARG A 563 -11.20 8.60 -19.83
C ARG A 563 -10.99 9.78 -20.80
N PRO A 564 -11.59 9.76 -22.00
CA PRO A 564 -11.55 10.90 -22.90
C PRO A 564 -12.20 12.10 -22.23
N ILE A 565 -11.54 13.26 -22.31
CA ILE A 565 -12.14 14.57 -22.03
C ILE A 565 -13.18 14.80 -23.13
N GLU A 566 -14.46 14.60 -22.81
CA GLU A 566 -15.54 15.14 -23.64
C GLU A 566 -15.63 16.65 -23.38
N LYS A 567 -15.36 17.42 -24.42
CA LYS A 567 -15.78 18.83 -24.51
C LYS A 567 -17.30 18.85 -24.69
N GLN A 568 -18.00 19.49 -23.76
CA GLN A 568 -19.12 20.39 -24.07
C GLN A 568 -19.30 21.41 -22.95
#